data_AF-A0AAW1A6G3-F1
#
_entry.id   AF-A0AAW1A6G3-F1
#
_cell.length_a   1.000
_cell.length_b   1.000
_cell.length_c   1.000
_cell.angle_alpha   90.00
_cell.angle_beta   90.00
_cell.angle_gamma   90.00
#
_symmetry.space_group_name_H-M   'P 1'
#
loop_
_entity.id
_entity.type
_entity.pdbx_description
1 polymer ?
#
loop_
_entity_poly.entity_id
_entity_poly.type
_entity_poly.pdbx_seq_one_letter_code
_entity_poly.pdbx_strand_id
1 'polypeptide(L)'
;MSTRSKEKVVAAFRKFFRSSEKISEQDGAGSSTSSPSRRLLSRHHRPDAVTPTDASSLSDNPGASNSNHGNCFFKSKKSASNPTQGTVAMPDKRVRLRRLMKELSEIQRTQHRLESTFTAELVNDNLFEWHVRLHKIDPESELAADMRELNIPYILLHVVFPENFPFAPPFMRVISPRIEKGFVMEGGAICMELLTPRGWASAYTIEAVITQFAASIVKGQGRVARKPKTNKEFNRRSAEESFRSLVKTHEKYGWVTPPLAEG
;
A
#
# COMPACT_ATOMS: atom_id res chain seq x y z
N MET A 1 19.41 -52.34 -40.49
CA MET A 1 20.88 -52.29 -40.32
C MET A 1 21.18 -51.06 -39.46
N SER A 2 21.61 -51.23 -38.21
CA SER A 2 23.04 -51.23 -37.78
C SER A 2 23.71 -49.86 -37.97
N THR A 3 24.37 -49.23 -36.97
CA THR A 3 24.89 -49.72 -35.68
C THR A 3 24.77 -48.72 -34.51
N ARG A 4 24.88 -49.28 -33.30
CA ARG A 4 24.90 -48.65 -31.96
C ARG A 4 26.35 -48.41 -31.49
N SER A 5 26.55 -47.71 -30.36
CA SER A 5 27.78 -47.66 -29.51
C SER A 5 28.77 -46.50 -29.78
N LYS A 6 29.57 -45.98 -28.82
CA LYS A 6 29.62 -46.11 -27.34
C LYS A 6 30.49 -45.00 -26.69
N GLU A 7 30.03 -44.47 -25.55
CA GLU A 7 30.72 -44.28 -24.25
C GLU A 7 32.15 -43.66 -24.06
N LYS A 8 32.17 -42.64 -23.16
CA LYS A 8 33.10 -42.40 -22.00
C LYS A 8 34.49 -41.73 -22.17
N VAL A 9 34.84 -40.98 -21.09
CA VAL A 9 36.14 -40.54 -20.50
C VAL A 9 36.21 -39.02 -20.26
N VAL A 10 36.61 -38.44 -19.09
CA VAL A 10 36.60 -38.90 -17.67
C VAL A 10 36.75 -37.70 -16.68
N ALA A 11 36.32 -37.87 -15.40
CA ALA A 11 36.59 -37.05 -14.18
C ALA A 11 36.12 -35.56 -14.10
N ALA A 12 35.51 -34.99 -13.05
CA ALA A 12 35.33 -35.26 -11.60
C ALA A 12 36.20 -34.42 -10.63
N PHE A 13 35.56 -33.56 -9.82
CA PHE A 13 36.11 -33.02 -8.57
C PHE A 13 35.05 -33.03 -7.44
N ARG A 14 35.50 -32.87 -6.18
CA ARG A 14 34.89 -33.51 -4.99
C ARG A 14 33.88 -32.66 -4.20
N LYS A 15 32.80 -33.35 -3.79
CA LYS A 15 32.25 -33.49 -2.41
C LYS A 15 32.62 -32.43 -1.35
N PHE A 16 31.58 -31.81 -0.76
CA PHE A 16 31.27 -31.59 0.68
C PHE A 16 29.94 -30.80 0.65
N PHE A 17 28.78 -31.21 1.19
CA PHE A 17 28.41 -32.05 2.33
C PHE A 17 27.20 -32.96 2.01
N ARG A 18 27.16 -34.19 2.55
CA ARG A 18 25.91 -34.95 2.80
C ARG A 18 26.15 -36.03 3.88
N SER A 19 25.35 -35.98 4.94
CA SER A 19 25.20 -36.97 6.03
C SER A 19 24.02 -36.51 6.88
N SER A 20 23.08 -37.33 7.40
CA SER A 20 22.67 -38.71 7.10
C SER A 20 21.22 -38.89 7.61
N GLU A 21 20.50 -39.90 7.11
CA GLU A 21 19.14 -40.26 7.56
C GLU A 21 19.12 -41.38 8.63
N LYS A 22 17.91 -41.56 9.23
CA LYS A 22 17.33 -42.67 10.05
C LYS A 22 17.02 -42.31 11.51
N ILE A 23 15.77 -42.36 12.03
CA ILE A 23 14.66 -43.36 12.05
C ILE A 23 14.81 -44.42 13.16
N SER A 24 13.95 -44.35 14.20
CA SER A 24 12.99 -45.41 14.63
C SER A 24 12.13 -45.00 15.86
N GLU A 25 10.99 -45.66 16.06
CA GLU A 25 9.97 -45.49 17.14
C GLU A 25 10.46 -46.05 18.51
N GLN A 26 9.82 -45.90 19.69
CA GLN A 26 8.46 -46.36 20.08
C GLN A 26 8.11 -46.01 21.57
N ASP A 27 6.80 -45.95 21.88
CA ASP A 27 6.08 -46.19 23.17
C ASP A 27 6.44 -45.53 24.53
N GLY A 28 5.38 -45.23 25.32
CA GLY A 28 5.46 -45.07 26.79
C GLY A 28 4.49 -44.04 27.41
N ALA A 29 3.36 -44.49 27.98
CA ALA A 29 2.42 -43.65 28.73
C ALA A 29 2.67 -43.70 30.25
N GLY A 30 2.32 -42.65 31.00
CA GLY A 30 2.02 -42.80 32.44
C GLY A 30 2.29 -41.64 33.41
N SER A 31 1.18 -41.08 33.93
CA SER A 31 1.01 -40.64 35.33
C SER A 31 1.65 -39.32 35.84
N SER A 32 1.04 -38.87 36.94
CA SER A 32 1.03 -37.52 37.52
C SER A 32 1.96 -37.33 38.72
N THR A 33 1.85 -36.15 39.36
CA THR A 33 2.44 -35.62 40.63
C THR A 33 3.65 -34.69 40.43
N SER A 34 3.87 -33.63 41.23
CA SER A 34 3.04 -32.91 42.22
C SER A 34 3.66 -31.51 42.46
N SER A 35 2.86 -30.51 42.87
CA SER A 35 3.38 -29.21 43.35
C SER A 35 3.87 -29.33 44.81
N PRO A 36 4.78 -28.43 45.24
CA PRO A 36 4.38 -27.57 46.36
C PRO A 36 4.78 -26.08 46.21
N SER A 37 4.17 -25.25 47.05
CA SER A 37 4.05 -23.79 46.89
C SER A 37 4.94 -22.95 47.84
N ARG A 38 4.78 -21.61 47.75
CA ARG A 38 5.16 -20.51 48.69
C ARG A 38 6.45 -19.75 48.29
N ARG A 39 6.57 -18.42 48.47
CA ARG A 39 5.67 -17.42 49.12
C ARG A 39 5.95 -15.97 48.64
N LEU A 40 4.87 -15.19 48.51
CA LEU A 40 4.68 -13.76 48.85
C LEU A 40 5.87 -12.77 48.79
N LEU A 41 5.65 -11.65 48.07
CA LEU A 41 5.53 -10.31 48.68
C LEU A 41 4.60 -9.42 47.83
N SER A 42 4.12 -8.30 48.38
CA SER A 42 2.91 -7.59 47.92
C SER A 42 3.04 -6.06 47.91
N ARG A 43 2.17 -5.39 47.14
CA ARG A 43 1.97 -3.91 47.00
C ARG A 43 3.13 -3.14 46.34
N HIS A 44 2.93 -2.02 45.65
CA HIS A 44 1.82 -1.05 45.69
C HIS A 44 1.27 -0.64 44.30
N HIS A 45 -0.01 -0.26 44.27
CA HIS A 45 -0.64 0.57 43.22
C HIS A 45 -0.65 2.04 43.68
N ARG A 46 -0.46 2.98 42.75
CA ARG A 46 -1.23 4.25 42.71
C ARG A 46 -1.07 5.00 41.38
N PRO A 47 -2.18 5.38 40.72
CA PRO A 47 -2.24 6.51 39.80
C PRO A 47 -2.88 7.72 40.50
N ASP A 48 -2.29 8.90 40.41
CA ASP A 48 -2.92 10.14 40.87
C ASP A 48 -3.24 11.04 39.67
N ALA A 49 -4.54 11.24 39.43
CA ALA A 49 -5.09 12.27 38.55
C ALA A 49 -6.07 13.08 39.39
N VAL A 50 -6.00 14.42 39.32
CA VAL A 50 -6.88 15.31 40.07
C VAL A 50 -7.35 16.47 39.18
N THR A 51 -8.67 16.62 39.09
CA THR A 51 -9.40 17.68 38.37
C THR A 51 -9.59 18.95 39.23
N PRO A 52 -10.00 20.10 38.64
CA PRO A 52 -9.95 21.40 39.32
C PRO A 52 -11.10 21.64 40.31
N THR A 53 -10.98 22.71 41.10
CA THR A 53 -12.01 23.20 42.04
C THR A 53 -12.33 24.66 41.75
N ASP A 54 -13.62 24.99 41.66
CA ASP A 54 -14.14 26.35 41.54
C ASP A 54 -14.14 27.11 42.88
N ALA A 55 -13.87 28.41 42.84
CA ALA A 55 -14.37 29.39 43.80
C ALA A 55 -14.32 30.82 43.22
N SER A 56 -15.41 31.58 43.37
CA SER A 56 -15.63 32.90 42.79
C SER A 56 -15.68 34.03 43.83
N SER A 57 -15.07 35.19 43.57
CA SER A 57 -15.59 36.51 44.04
C SER A 57 -14.84 37.76 43.53
N LEU A 58 -15.58 38.60 42.80
CA LEU A 58 -15.76 40.07 42.91
C LEU A 58 -14.57 41.06 43.16
N SER A 59 -14.43 42.01 42.21
CA SER A 59 -14.18 43.47 42.30
C SER A 59 -13.44 44.10 43.51
N ASP A 60 -12.34 44.84 43.26
CA ASP A 60 -12.37 46.30 42.97
C ASP A 60 -10.97 46.90 42.69
N ASN A 61 -10.92 48.14 42.17
CA ASN A 61 -9.74 48.98 41.87
C ASN A 61 -9.85 50.28 42.72
N PRO A 62 -8.93 51.29 42.74
CA PRO A 62 -7.63 51.45 42.07
C PRO A 62 -6.48 52.00 42.97
N GLY A 63 -5.25 52.20 42.43
CA GLY A 63 -4.22 52.99 43.14
C GLY A 63 -2.78 52.99 42.56
N ALA A 64 -2.44 54.03 41.80
CA ALA A 64 -1.13 54.43 41.23
C ALA A 64 0.20 53.94 41.87
N SER A 65 1.21 53.56 41.04
CA SER A 65 2.28 54.49 40.57
C SER A 65 3.55 53.84 39.97
N ASN A 66 4.11 54.53 38.96
CA ASN A 66 5.51 54.64 38.49
C ASN A 66 6.35 53.50 37.83
N SER A 67 6.81 53.81 36.61
CA SER A 67 8.13 53.50 35.96
C SER A 67 8.59 52.03 35.85
N ASN A 68 8.96 51.53 34.66
CA ASN A 68 10.13 52.02 33.91
C ASN A 68 10.12 51.73 32.38
N HIS A 69 11.14 52.23 31.68
CA HIS A 69 11.35 52.33 30.24
C HIS A 69 11.22 51.06 29.37
N GLY A 70 10.76 51.26 28.11
CA GLY A 70 10.91 50.29 27.00
C GLY A 70 10.26 50.74 25.68
N ASN A 71 10.95 51.54 24.86
CA ASN A 71 10.57 51.79 23.44
C ASN A 71 10.66 50.45 22.64
N CYS A 72 9.93 50.22 21.54
CA CYS A 72 9.85 51.05 20.33
C CYS A 72 8.53 50.95 19.54
N PHE A 73 7.97 52.11 19.17
CA PHE A 73 7.21 52.32 17.93
C PHE A 73 8.22 52.76 16.82
N PHE A 74 7.96 52.89 15.51
CA PHE A 74 6.76 52.90 14.65
C PHE A 74 7.08 52.14 13.32
N LYS A 75 6.34 52.10 12.19
CA LYS A 75 5.06 52.72 11.74
C LYS A 75 4.44 51.93 10.56
N SER A 76 3.13 52.13 10.37
CA SER A 76 2.32 52.05 9.11
C SER A 76 3.03 52.48 7.80
N LYS A 77 2.56 52.21 6.57
CA LYS A 77 1.44 51.41 5.97
C LYS A 77 1.41 51.71 4.45
N LYS A 78 1.03 50.76 3.60
CA LYS A 78 0.36 51.08 2.31
C LYS A 78 -0.57 49.95 1.88
N SER A 79 -1.71 50.31 1.29
CA SER A 79 -2.87 49.44 1.04
C SER A 79 -3.44 49.67 -0.36
N ALA A 80 -4.23 48.70 -0.84
CA ALA A 80 -4.95 48.64 -2.13
C ALA A 80 -4.04 48.34 -3.35
N SER A 81 -4.26 47.25 -4.09
CA SER A 81 -5.52 46.93 -4.80
C SER A 81 -6.00 45.47 -4.68
N ASN A 82 -7.30 45.28 -4.48
CA ASN A 82 -7.96 43.98 -4.71
C ASN A 82 -7.98 43.65 -6.21
N PRO A 83 -8.03 42.35 -6.54
CA PRO A 83 -9.08 41.88 -7.43
C PRO A 83 -10.00 40.89 -6.70
N THR A 84 -11.28 41.22 -6.63
CA THR A 84 -12.34 40.32 -6.17
C THR A 84 -12.60 39.27 -7.25
N GLN A 85 -11.82 38.19 -7.22
CA GLN A 85 -12.17 36.94 -7.89
C GLN A 85 -11.93 35.79 -6.91
N GLY A 86 -12.93 34.92 -6.76
CA GLY A 86 -12.77 33.67 -6.01
C GLY A 86 -11.79 32.78 -6.75
N THR A 87 -10.50 32.89 -6.41
CA THR A 87 -9.46 32.04 -6.96
C THR A 87 -9.65 30.63 -6.41
N VAL A 88 -10.40 29.82 -7.17
CA VAL A 88 -10.30 28.36 -7.09
C VAL A 88 -8.82 28.04 -7.19
N ALA A 89 -8.24 27.47 -6.13
CA ALA A 89 -6.81 27.29 -6.03
C ALA A 89 -6.32 26.37 -7.17
N MET A 90 -5.73 26.97 -8.21
CA MET A 90 -5.18 26.23 -9.32
C MET A 90 -4.11 25.27 -8.78
N PRO A 91 -4.17 23.96 -9.11
CA PRO A 91 -3.15 23.02 -8.68
C PRO A 91 -1.77 23.51 -9.12
N ASP A 92 -0.85 23.71 -8.17
CA ASP A 92 0.51 24.09 -8.51
C ASP A 92 1.16 22.96 -9.31
N LYS A 93 1.28 23.16 -10.62
CA LYS A 93 1.91 22.22 -11.56
C LYS A 93 3.33 21.83 -11.09
N ARG A 94 4.02 22.69 -10.33
CA ARG A 94 5.33 22.41 -9.72
C ARG A 94 5.26 21.44 -8.54
N VAL A 95 4.13 21.32 -7.83
CA VAL A 95 3.95 20.30 -6.78
C VAL A 95 3.79 18.92 -7.42
N ARG A 96 2.89 18.79 -8.41
CA ARG A 96 2.70 17.53 -9.16
C ARG A 96 4.01 17.02 -9.77
N LEU A 97 4.71 17.89 -10.50
CA LEU A 97 5.98 17.54 -11.15
C LEU A 97 7.04 17.10 -10.13
N ARG A 98 7.33 17.93 -9.11
CA ARG A 98 8.33 17.59 -8.08
C ARG A 98 8.00 16.29 -7.36
N ARG A 99 6.72 16.04 -7.07
CA ARG A 99 6.30 14.79 -6.41
C ARG A 99 6.52 13.58 -7.30
N LEU A 100 6.13 13.62 -8.56
CA LEU A 100 6.33 12.51 -9.50
C LEU A 100 7.80 12.20 -9.76
N MET A 101 8.64 13.24 -9.91
CA MET A 101 10.10 13.06 -10.02
C MET A 101 10.68 12.38 -8.79
N LYS A 102 10.23 12.75 -7.58
CA LYS A 102 10.65 12.09 -6.33
C LYS A 102 10.25 10.62 -6.30
N GLU A 103 8.96 10.32 -6.50
CA GLU A 103 8.42 8.95 -6.47
C GLU A 103 9.14 8.05 -7.51
N LEU A 104 9.34 8.55 -8.73
CA LEU A 104 10.04 7.84 -9.79
C LEU A 104 11.51 7.57 -9.40
N SER A 105 12.21 8.56 -8.83
CA SER A 105 13.60 8.40 -8.38
C SER A 105 13.74 7.39 -7.24
N GLU A 106 12.79 7.39 -6.30
CA GLU A 106 12.76 6.43 -5.18
C GLU A 106 12.51 5.00 -5.68
N ILE A 107 11.55 4.81 -6.59
CA ILE A 107 11.28 3.52 -7.24
C ILE A 107 12.47 3.04 -8.08
N GLN A 108 13.07 3.93 -8.89
CA GLN A 108 14.24 3.59 -9.72
C GLN A 108 15.43 3.10 -8.86
N ARG A 109 15.70 3.76 -7.74
CA ARG A 109 16.75 3.36 -6.80
C ARG A 109 16.50 1.98 -6.16
N THR A 110 15.23 1.59 -5.98
CA THR A 110 14.86 0.27 -5.42
C THR A 110 14.83 -0.81 -6.50
N GLN A 111 14.34 -0.52 -7.71
CA GLN A 111 14.10 -1.54 -8.75
C GLN A 111 15.36 -2.17 -9.35
N HIS A 112 16.51 -1.49 -9.28
CA HIS A 112 17.80 -2.05 -9.70
C HIS A 112 18.36 -3.11 -8.73
N ARG A 113 17.68 -3.40 -7.61
CA ARG A 113 18.03 -4.48 -6.70
C ARG A 113 17.48 -5.80 -7.22
N LEU A 114 18.28 -6.87 -7.14
CA LEU A 114 17.94 -8.22 -7.63
C LEU A 114 16.63 -8.80 -7.08
N GLU A 115 16.08 -8.23 -6.00
CA GLU A 115 14.87 -8.72 -5.35
C GLU A 115 13.63 -7.82 -5.50
N SER A 116 13.64 -6.82 -6.38
CA SER A 116 12.50 -5.89 -6.48
C SER A 116 11.15 -6.60 -6.72
N THR A 117 10.14 -6.18 -5.95
CA THR A 117 8.75 -6.68 -6.07
C THR A 117 8.11 -6.29 -7.40
N PHE A 118 8.45 -5.11 -7.92
CA PHE A 118 7.94 -4.58 -9.18
C PHE A 118 9.00 -3.71 -9.89
N THR A 119 8.74 -3.36 -11.15
CA THR A 119 9.48 -2.35 -11.92
C THR A 119 8.51 -1.34 -12.54
N ALA A 120 8.93 -0.08 -12.70
CA ALA A 120 8.11 0.98 -13.30
C ALA A 120 8.81 1.64 -14.50
N GLU A 121 8.04 1.87 -15.57
CA GLU A 121 8.46 2.52 -16.82
C GLU A 121 7.46 3.60 -17.22
N LEU A 122 7.94 4.65 -17.90
CA LEU A 122 7.09 5.70 -18.45
C LEU A 122 6.43 5.22 -19.75
N VAL A 123 5.15 5.54 -19.93
CA VAL A 123 4.43 5.26 -21.18
C VAL A 123 4.74 6.39 -22.16
N ASN A 124 5.43 6.12 -23.25
CA ASN A 124 5.80 7.13 -24.26
C ASN A 124 6.52 8.37 -23.66
N ASP A 125 7.47 8.13 -22.74
CA ASP A 125 8.20 9.16 -21.97
C ASP A 125 7.31 10.12 -21.14
N ASN A 126 6.03 9.77 -20.96
CA ASN A 126 5.07 10.56 -20.19
C ASN A 126 5.27 10.34 -18.68
N LEU A 127 5.82 11.33 -17.98
CA LEU A 127 5.95 11.31 -16.52
C LEU A 127 4.60 11.16 -15.78
N PHE A 128 3.46 11.43 -16.43
CA PHE A 128 2.13 11.34 -15.85
C PHE A 128 1.40 10.01 -16.09
N GLU A 129 2.03 9.04 -16.78
CA GLU A 129 1.41 7.77 -17.17
C GLU A 129 2.46 6.65 -17.14
N TRP A 130 2.34 5.70 -16.22
CA TRP A 130 3.35 4.66 -15.97
C TRP A 130 2.79 3.25 -16.22
N HIS A 131 3.64 2.39 -16.79
CA HIS A 131 3.48 0.94 -16.74
C HIS A 131 4.25 0.38 -15.55
N VAL A 132 3.57 -0.37 -14.70
CA VAL A 132 4.17 -1.06 -13.55
C VAL A 132 4.04 -2.56 -13.78
N ARG A 133 5.17 -3.28 -13.78
CA ARG A 133 5.19 -4.76 -13.83
C ARG A 133 5.41 -5.28 -12.43
N LEU A 134 4.39 -5.91 -11.85
CA LEU A 134 4.45 -6.58 -10.56
C LEU A 134 4.93 -8.02 -10.76
N HIS A 135 6.18 -8.29 -10.37
CA HIS A 135 6.88 -9.57 -10.59
C HIS A 135 6.69 -10.54 -9.41
N LYS A 136 6.58 -10.00 -8.19
CA LYS A 136 6.43 -10.81 -6.97
C LYS A 136 5.06 -10.59 -6.34
N ILE A 137 4.42 -11.71 -6.03
CA ILE A 137 3.24 -11.85 -5.16
C ILE A 137 3.53 -12.99 -4.17
N ASP A 138 2.65 -13.21 -3.20
CA ASP A 138 2.79 -14.29 -2.22
C ASP A 138 2.92 -15.66 -2.93
N PRO A 139 4.05 -16.39 -2.79
CA PRO A 139 4.29 -17.64 -3.50
C PRO A 139 3.36 -18.79 -3.09
N GLU A 140 2.72 -18.69 -1.91
CA GLU A 140 1.74 -19.67 -1.41
C GLU A 140 0.31 -19.36 -1.90
N SER A 141 0.12 -18.27 -2.64
CA SER A 141 -1.19 -17.91 -3.18
C SER A 141 -1.58 -18.71 -4.43
N GLU A 142 -2.88 -18.99 -4.56
CA GLU A 142 -3.47 -19.54 -5.78
C GLU A 142 -3.17 -18.71 -7.04
N LEU A 143 -3.01 -17.39 -6.89
CA LEU A 143 -2.62 -16.49 -7.98
C LEU A 143 -1.17 -16.77 -8.45
N ALA A 144 -0.25 -17.03 -7.52
CA ALA A 144 1.12 -17.42 -7.85
C ALA A 144 1.21 -18.83 -8.43
N ALA A 145 0.31 -19.75 -8.03
CA ALA A 145 0.15 -21.04 -8.69
C ALA A 145 -0.32 -20.86 -10.14
N ASP A 146 -1.39 -20.09 -10.39
CA ASP A 146 -1.88 -19.79 -11.74
C ASP A 146 -0.82 -19.11 -12.62
N MET A 147 -0.09 -18.12 -12.09
CA MET A 147 0.97 -17.42 -12.85
C MET A 147 2.11 -18.35 -13.24
N ARG A 148 2.51 -19.29 -12.36
CA ARG A 148 3.51 -20.32 -12.67
C ARG A 148 3.00 -21.31 -13.71
N GLU A 149 1.78 -21.83 -13.55
CA GLU A 149 1.16 -22.79 -14.48
C GLU A 149 1.03 -22.21 -15.90
N LEU A 150 0.66 -20.94 -16.01
CA LEU A 150 0.42 -20.24 -17.27
C LEU A 150 1.66 -19.51 -17.82
N ASN A 151 2.82 -19.64 -17.18
CA ASN A 151 4.08 -18.96 -17.54
C ASN A 151 3.94 -17.42 -17.66
N ILE A 152 3.16 -16.80 -16.77
CA ILE A 152 2.93 -15.35 -16.75
C ILE A 152 4.01 -14.70 -15.86
N PRO A 153 4.94 -13.89 -16.42
CA PRO A 153 6.08 -13.38 -15.68
C PRO A 153 5.73 -12.24 -14.71
N TYR A 154 4.65 -11.50 -14.96
CA TYR A 154 4.24 -10.36 -14.15
C TYR A 154 2.77 -10.00 -14.36
N ILE A 155 2.20 -9.24 -13.41
CA ILE A 155 0.95 -8.50 -13.60
C ILE A 155 1.30 -7.09 -14.07
N LEU A 156 0.83 -6.69 -15.25
CA LEU A 156 1.00 -5.35 -15.80
C LEU A 156 -0.13 -4.44 -15.32
N LEU A 157 0.25 -3.36 -14.64
CA LEU A 157 -0.62 -2.29 -14.17
C LEU A 157 -0.35 -1.02 -14.97
N HIS A 158 -1.37 -0.17 -15.07
CA HIS A 158 -1.30 1.13 -15.69
C HIS A 158 -1.75 2.20 -14.70
N VAL A 159 -0.89 3.17 -14.45
CA VAL A 159 -1.05 4.22 -13.43
C VAL A 159 -1.09 5.59 -14.11
N VAL A 160 -2.20 6.31 -13.97
CA VAL A 160 -2.38 7.66 -14.52
C VAL A 160 -2.51 8.66 -13.39
N PHE A 161 -1.63 9.66 -13.36
CA PHE A 161 -1.65 10.68 -12.30
C PHE A 161 -2.51 11.88 -12.71
N PRO A 162 -3.55 12.27 -11.95
CA PRO A 162 -4.39 13.42 -12.29
C PRO A 162 -3.65 14.75 -12.14
N GLU A 163 -4.20 15.83 -12.70
CA GLU A 163 -3.62 17.18 -12.61
C GLU A 163 -3.45 17.69 -11.17
N ASN A 164 -4.33 17.26 -10.25
CA ASN A 164 -4.29 17.64 -8.85
C ASN A 164 -3.47 16.65 -7.97
N PHE A 165 -2.68 15.75 -8.56
CA PHE A 165 -1.78 14.87 -7.80
C PHE A 165 -0.69 15.71 -7.09
N PRO A 166 -0.37 15.47 -5.80
CA PRO A 166 -0.77 14.34 -4.95
C PRO A 166 -2.00 14.58 -4.08
N PHE A 167 -2.79 15.63 -4.29
CA PHE A 167 -4.03 15.89 -3.54
C PHE A 167 -5.22 15.05 -4.02
N ALA A 168 -5.10 14.42 -5.20
CA ALA A 168 -6.02 13.41 -5.71
C ALA A 168 -5.25 12.10 -6.03
N PRO A 169 -5.87 10.92 -5.86
CA PRO A 169 -5.25 9.62 -6.12
C PRO A 169 -4.93 9.40 -7.60
N PRO A 170 -3.92 8.60 -7.93
CA PRO A 170 -3.75 8.08 -9.29
C PRO A 170 -4.90 7.15 -9.66
N PHE A 171 -5.31 7.17 -10.93
CA PHE A 171 -6.15 6.11 -11.48
C PHE A 171 -5.27 4.91 -11.83
N MET A 172 -5.51 3.77 -11.19
CA MET A 172 -4.75 2.53 -11.39
C MET A 172 -5.67 1.40 -11.88
N ARG A 173 -5.22 0.66 -12.90
CA ARG A 173 -5.93 -0.51 -13.44
C ARG A 173 -4.98 -1.63 -13.83
N VAL A 174 -5.49 -2.86 -13.84
CA VAL A 174 -4.83 -4.04 -14.42
C VAL A 174 -4.95 -3.98 -15.95
N ILE A 175 -3.86 -4.26 -16.65
CA ILE A 175 -3.83 -4.48 -18.11
C ILE A 175 -3.90 -5.97 -18.42
N SER A 176 -2.98 -6.73 -17.84
CA SER A 176 -2.81 -8.17 -18.07
C SER A 176 -2.09 -8.82 -16.88
N PRO A 177 -2.31 -10.12 -16.62
CA PRO A 177 -3.33 -10.97 -17.23
C PRO A 177 -4.75 -10.54 -16.81
N ARG A 178 -5.78 -11.17 -17.38
CA ARG A 178 -7.16 -11.00 -16.89
C ARG A 178 -7.31 -11.75 -15.57
N ILE A 179 -7.63 -11.02 -14.51
CA ILE A 179 -7.77 -11.56 -13.15
C ILE A 179 -9.25 -11.54 -12.75
N GLU A 180 -9.74 -12.64 -12.18
CA GLU A 180 -11.04 -12.74 -11.50
C GLU A 180 -10.83 -12.71 -9.98
N LYS A 181 -11.81 -12.21 -9.22
CA LYS A 181 -11.69 -11.92 -7.78
C LYS A 181 -10.56 -10.91 -7.49
N GLY A 182 -9.91 -10.98 -6.33
CA GLY A 182 -8.75 -10.15 -5.99
C GLY A 182 -9.02 -8.65 -5.92
N PHE A 183 -10.28 -8.24 -5.72
CA PHE A 183 -10.75 -6.86 -5.85
C PHE A 183 -10.55 -6.23 -7.25
N VAL A 184 -10.36 -7.05 -8.29
CA VAL A 184 -10.31 -6.61 -9.69
C VAL A 184 -11.71 -6.67 -10.31
N MET A 185 -12.13 -5.56 -10.91
CA MET A 185 -13.45 -5.33 -11.49
C MET A 185 -13.41 -5.35 -13.03
N GLU A 186 -14.56 -5.12 -13.67
CA GLU A 186 -14.67 -5.03 -15.13
C GLU A 186 -13.71 -3.96 -15.72
N GLY A 187 -13.16 -4.25 -16.92
CA GLY A 187 -12.13 -3.44 -17.56
C GLY A 187 -10.74 -3.48 -16.90
N GLY A 188 -10.60 -4.15 -15.74
CA GLY A 188 -9.38 -4.18 -14.93
C GLY A 188 -9.32 -3.09 -13.85
N ALA A 189 -10.44 -2.42 -13.52
CA ALA A 189 -10.48 -1.48 -12.41
C ALA A 189 -10.20 -2.14 -11.06
N ILE A 190 -9.69 -1.37 -10.10
CA ILE A 190 -9.22 -1.88 -8.80
C ILE A 190 -10.09 -1.32 -7.68
N CYS A 191 -10.67 -2.21 -6.87
CA CYS A 191 -11.50 -1.86 -5.72
C CYS A 191 -10.64 -1.75 -4.45
N MET A 192 -10.10 -0.54 -4.18
CA MET A 192 -9.34 -0.24 -2.96
C MET A 192 -9.65 1.17 -2.46
N GLU A 193 -9.92 1.31 -1.15
CA GLU A 193 -10.36 2.58 -0.55
C GLU A 193 -9.36 3.72 -0.79
N LEU A 194 -8.07 3.43 -0.68
CA LEU A 194 -6.99 4.39 -0.89
C LEU A 194 -6.91 4.96 -2.30
N LEU A 195 -7.49 4.29 -3.31
CA LEU A 195 -7.58 4.81 -4.67
C LEU A 195 -8.82 5.69 -4.88
N THR A 196 -9.71 5.78 -3.89
CA THR A 196 -10.89 6.67 -3.90
C THR A 196 -10.55 8.05 -3.32
N PRO A 197 -11.29 9.12 -3.67
CA PRO A 197 -11.09 10.44 -3.09
C PRO A 197 -11.24 10.49 -1.55
N ARG A 198 -11.98 9.55 -0.96
CA ARG A 198 -12.24 9.48 0.49
C ARG A 198 -11.10 8.81 1.26
N GLY A 199 -10.51 7.75 0.71
CA GLY A 199 -9.43 6.99 1.36
C GLY A 199 -8.03 7.43 0.98
N TRP A 200 -7.87 8.26 -0.06
CA TRP A 200 -6.56 8.74 -0.49
C TRP A 200 -5.95 9.74 0.50
N ALA A 201 -4.73 9.46 0.94
CA ALA A 201 -3.88 10.42 1.62
C ALA A 201 -2.70 10.81 0.73
N SER A 202 -2.45 12.11 0.58
CA SER A 202 -1.29 12.62 -0.19
C SER A 202 0.07 12.17 0.37
N ALA A 203 0.10 11.67 1.61
CA ALA A 203 1.29 11.08 2.24
C ALA A 203 1.64 9.67 1.72
N TYR A 204 0.73 8.96 1.06
CA TYR A 204 1.03 7.63 0.51
C TYR A 204 2.06 7.71 -0.63
N THR A 205 3.07 6.86 -0.59
CA THR A 205 4.01 6.65 -1.70
C THR A 205 3.41 5.69 -2.72
N ILE A 206 3.84 5.81 -3.98
CA ILE A 206 3.36 4.94 -5.07
C ILE A 206 3.88 3.51 -4.88
N GLU A 207 5.07 3.34 -4.29
CA GLU A 207 5.59 2.04 -3.83
C GLU A 207 4.65 1.36 -2.82
N ALA A 208 4.14 2.09 -1.82
CA ALA A 208 3.19 1.57 -0.85
C ALA A 208 1.83 1.21 -1.50
N VAL A 209 1.33 2.05 -2.42
CA VAL A 209 0.10 1.79 -3.19
C VAL A 209 0.19 0.48 -3.98
N ILE A 210 1.29 0.27 -4.71
CA ILE A 210 1.53 -0.95 -5.52
C ILE A 210 1.70 -2.18 -4.61
N THR A 211 2.45 -2.04 -3.51
CA THR A 211 2.66 -3.12 -2.54
C THR A 211 1.36 -3.53 -1.84
N GLN A 212 0.52 -2.57 -1.48
CA GLN A 212 -0.79 -2.84 -0.88
C GLN A 212 -1.75 -3.48 -1.89
N PHE A 213 -1.67 -3.13 -3.17
CA PHE A 213 -2.41 -3.84 -4.22
C PHE A 213 -1.95 -5.30 -4.34
N ALA A 214 -0.65 -5.58 -4.32
CA ALA A 214 -0.10 -6.93 -4.34
C ALA A 214 -0.55 -7.78 -3.13
N ALA A 215 -0.74 -7.18 -1.95
CA ALA A 215 -1.33 -7.85 -0.80
C ALA A 215 -2.85 -8.02 -0.94
N SER A 216 -3.57 -7.00 -1.41
CA SER A 216 -5.03 -7.04 -1.58
C SER A 216 -5.48 -8.08 -2.60
N ILE A 217 -4.76 -8.24 -3.71
CA ILE A 217 -5.14 -9.21 -4.75
C ILE A 217 -5.03 -10.67 -4.26
N VAL A 218 -4.04 -10.96 -3.41
CA VAL A 218 -3.90 -12.24 -2.71
C VAL A 218 -4.99 -12.41 -1.66
N LYS A 219 -5.22 -11.40 -0.81
CA LYS A 219 -6.27 -11.42 0.22
C LYS A 219 -7.67 -11.64 -0.37
N GLY A 220 -7.94 -11.06 -1.54
CA GLY A 220 -9.18 -11.23 -2.28
C GLY A 220 -9.23 -12.51 -3.13
N GLN A 221 -8.32 -13.46 -2.92
CA GLN A 221 -8.25 -14.74 -3.64
C GLN A 221 -8.24 -14.61 -5.17
N GLY A 222 -7.48 -13.64 -5.69
CA GLY A 222 -7.36 -13.40 -7.12
C GLY A 222 -6.94 -14.65 -7.90
N ARG A 223 -7.52 -14.87 -9.08
CA ARG A 223 -7.24 -16.00 -9.98
C ARG A 223 -7.02 -15.52 -11.41
N VAL A 224 -6.14 -16.17 -12.16
CA VAL A 224 -6.00 -15.87 -13.59
C VAL A 224 -7.15 -16.51 -14.36
N ALA A 225 -7.82 -15.73 -15.21
CA ALA A 225 -8.94 -16.18 -16.03
C ALA A 225 -8.47 -17.14 -17.15
N ARG A 226 -8.44 -18.44 -16.88
CA ARG A 226 -8.04 -19.50 -17.84
C ARG A 226 -8.92 -19.54 -19.10
N LYS A 227 -10.19 -19.13 -18.99
CA LYS A 227 -11.11 -18.93 -20.12
C LYS A 227 -11.90 -17.64 -19.87
N PRO A 228 -11.91 -16.66 -20.79
CA PRO A 228 -12.73 -15.47 -20.64
C PRO A 228 -14.21 -15.87 -20.75
N LYS A 229 -14.94 -15.85 -19.62
CA LYS A 229 -16.39 -16.15 -19.57
C LYS A 229 -17.24 -15.20 -20.40
N THR A 230 -16.70 -14.01 -20.70
CA THR A 230 -17.29 -13.01 -21.58
C THR A 230 -16.20 -12.49 -22.51
N ASN A 231 -16.57 -12.14 -23.75
CA ASN A 231 -15.64 -11.60 -24.76
C ASN A 231 -15.25 -10.13 -24.49
N LYS A 232 -15.22 -9.74 -23.20
CA LYS A 232 -14.93 -8.39 -22.71
C LYS A 232 -13.49 -8.34 -22.21
N GLU A 233 -12.61 -7.84 -23.07
CA GLU A 233 -11.22 -7.56 -22.75
C GLU A 233 -11.08 -6.41 -21.75
N PHE A 234 -9.97 -6.41 -20.99
CA PHE A 234 -9.63 -5.31 -20.09
C PHE A 234 -9.27 -4.05 -20.88
N ASN A 235 -10.20 -3.09 -20.88
CA ASN A 235 -10.06 -1.83 -21.60
C ASN A 235 -10.26 -0.64 -20.65
N ARG A 236 -9.66 0.49 -21.01
CA ARG A 236 -9.65 1.72 -20.19
C ARG A 236 -11.05 2.27 -19.92
N ARG A 237 -11.95 2.27 -20.91
CA ARG A 237 -13.31 2.84 -20.76
C ARG A 237 -14.11 2.08 -19.70
N SER A 238 -14.19 0.76 -19.82
CA SER A 238 -14.91 -0.08 -18.85
C SER A 238 -14.29 -0.03 -17.45
N ALA A 239 -12.97 0.18 -17.35
CA ALA A 239 -12.31 0.39 -16.06
C ALA A 239 -12.70 1.73 -15.42
N GLU A 240 -12.69 2.83 -16.18
CA GLU A 240 -13.13 4.14 -15.70
C GLU A 240 -14.62 4.14 -15.29
N GLU A 241 -15.48 3.47 -16.04
CA GLU A 241 -16.90 3.30 -15.72
C GLU A 241 -17.11 2.50 -14.43
N SER A 242 -16.42 1.36 -14.30
CA SER A 242 -16.45 0.53 -13.08
C SER A 242 -15.97 1.29 -11.85
N PHE A 243 -14.88 2.06 -11.99
CA PHE A 243 -14.34 2.90 -10.91
C PHE A 243 -15.29 4.03 -10.51
N ARG A 244 -15.94 4.71 -11.47
CA ARG A 244 -16.99 5.72 -11.16
C ARG A 244 -18.16 5.11 -10.40
N SER A 245 -18.61 3.92 -10.81
CA SER A 245 -19.69 3.19 -10.13
C SER A 245 -19.29 2.76 -8.71
N LEU A 246 -18.05 2.30 -8.54
CA LEU A 246 -17.44 1.95 -7.26
C LEU A 246 -17.45 3.14 -6.29
N VAL A 247 -16.85 4.27 -6.69
CA VAL A 247 -16.77 5.49 -5.85
C VAL A 247 -18.16 5.95 -5.43
N LYS A 248 -19.11 6.05 -6.37
CA LYS A 248 -20.50 6.45 -6.08
C LYS A 248 -21.21 5.51 -5.10
N THR A 249 -20.90 4.21 -5.16
CA THR A 249 -21.47 3.20 -4.24
C THR A 249 -20.91 3.38 -2.84
N HIS A 250 -19.59 3.55 -2.70
CA HIS A 250 -18.95 3.74 -1.38
C HIS A 250 -19.17 5.13 -0.77
N GLU A 251 -19.40 6.17 -1.57
CA GLU A 251 -19.89 7.47 -1.07
C GLU A 251 -21.28 7.32 -0.43
N LYS A 252 -22.17 6.55 -1.05
CA LYS A 252 -23.55 6.36 -0.59
C LYS A 252 -23.68 5.41 0.61
N TYR A 253 -22.93 4.30 0.62
CA TYR A 253 -23.09 3.22 1.59
C TYR A 253 -21.89 3.05 2.55
N GLY A 254 -20.82 3.82 2.37
CA GLY A 254 -19.57 3.69 3.13
C GLY A 254 -18.62 2.63 2.56
N TRP A 255 -17.42 2.57 3.13
CA TRP A 255 -16.47 1.48 2.85
C TRP A 255 -16.65 0.37 3.88
N VAL A 256 -16.93 -0.85 3.40
CA VAL A 256 -17.11 -2.04 4.24
C VAL A 256 -16.22 -3.13 3.65
N THR A 257 -15.46 -3.83 4.49
CA THR A 257 -14.72 -5.02 4.05
C THR A 257 -15.70 -6.18 3.99
N PRO A 258 -15.92 -6.83 2.83
CA PRO A 258 -16.80 -8.01 2.75
C PRO A 258 -16.31 -9.13 3.68
N PRO A 259 -17.23 -9.93 4.26
CA PRO A 259 -16.83 -11.14 4.98
C PRO A 259 -16.02 -12.07 4.06
N LEU A 260 -15.00 -12.72 4.61
CA LEU A 260 -14.07 -13.60 3.85
C LEU A 260 -14.76 -14.80 3.16
N ALA A 261 -16.04 -15.05 3.44
CA ALA A 261 -16.82 -16.16 2.90
C ALA A 261 -17.53 -15.87 1.56
N GLU A 262 -17.57 -14.62 1.09
CA GLU A 262 -18.25 -14.23 -0.17
C GLU A 262 -17.28 -13.78 -1.28
N GLY A 263 -16.03 -14.27 -1.24
CA GLY A 263 -14.99 -14.02 -2.27
C GLY A 263 -14.99 -15.07 -3.37
#